data_AF-H2KRS4-F1
#
_entry.id   AF-H2KRS4-F1
#
_cell.length_a   1.000
_cell.length_b   1.000
_cell.length_c   1.000
_cell.angle_alpha   90.00
_cell.angle_beta   90.00
_cell.angle_gamma   90.00
#
_symmetry.space_group_name_H-M   'P 1'
#
loop_
_entity.id
_entity.type
_entity.pdbx_description
1 polymer ?
#
loop_
_entity_poly.entity_id
_entity_poly.type
_entity_poly.pdbx_seq_one_letter_code
_entity_poly.pdbx_strand_id
1 'polypeptide(L)'
;NMAPYIVDYMNSNNISVDKTSAVWLTSVGFSMQSIAMPLSAYTATKIGFRIVVICSCVLHSGSIALTYFAVGWGYWAVVLFYGIFTGIGFGAGYSVIIATASEWFPNRRGLVVGLVLGGFGAGALIFTPVQTGFINPANLKINTTTGSFTQPEILNRVPQAFLLLAGITATLQIIGLFLMQEKPQVSLFSFGNETRKMVDVPPLTVFKALDFYLLWLSVCCGAIPITLVTSLYKVAGSRYIYDDIFLAGTSMAASVCNSVGRVIWGRVCDRISFKKIRLKVVMRRCGKLQLRLHLKGAYVRYVHLMDGAAAQFSIHLRIHRYCRKGHVRPVG
;
A
#
# COMPACT_ATOMS: atom_id res chain seq x y z
N ASN A 1 -0.33 -1.35 12.42
CA ASN A 1 -1.07 -2.23 13.35
C ASN A 1 -1.74 -1.46 14.50
N MET A 2 -1.86 -0.13 14.42
CA MET A 2 -2.20 0.73 15.56
C MET A 2 -3.71 0.87 15.82
N ALA A 3 -4.54 0.71 14.79
CA ALA A 3 -5.97 1.01 14.84
C ALA A 3 -6.75 0.37 16.03
N PRO A 4 -6.60 -0.93 16.36
CA PRO A 4 -7.30 -1.50 17.52
C PRO A 4 -6.83 -0.88 18.85
N TYR A 5 -5.53 -0.63 19.02
CA TYR A 5 -5.01 0.00 20.24
C TYR A 5 -5.48 1.44 20.42
N ILE A 6 -5.62 2.20 19.32
CA ILE A 6 -6.12 3.58 19.35
C ILE A 6 -7.57 3.59 19.85
N VAL A 7 -8.42 2.73 19.29
CA VAL A 7 -9.85 2.67 19.69
C VAL A 7 -9.99 2.23 21.14
N ASP A 8 -9.21 1.22 21.56
CA ASP A 8 -9.25 0.74 22.95
C ASP A 8 -8.76 1.81 23.94
N TYR A 9 -7.70 2.56 23.59
CA TYR A 9 -7.22 3.69 24.39
C TYR A 9 -8.24 4.83 24.49
N MET A 10 -8.95 5.14 23.41
CA MET A 10 -9.98 6.18 23.44
C MET A 10 -11.14 5.78 24.33
N ASN A 11 -11.61 4.54 24.20
CA ASN A 11 -12.69 4.01 25.01
C ASN A 11 -12.34 3.96 26.51
N SER A 12 -11.07 3.69 26.87
CA SER A 12 -10.63 3.76 28.27
C SER A 12 -10.58 5.17 28.84
N ASN A 13 -10.42 6.18 27.98
CA ASN A 13 -10.40 7.60 28.37
C ASN A 13 -11.77 8.29 28.23
N ASN A 14 -12.86 7.52 28.31
CA ASN A 14 -14.25 8.00 28.18
C ASN A 14 -14.60 8.64 26.83
N ILE A 15 -13.83 8.36 25.77
CA ILE A 15 -14.12 8.79 24.40
C ILE A 15 -14.75 7.59 23.70
N SER A 16 -16.08 7.55 23.63
CA SER A 16 -16.82 6.42 23.04
C SER A 16 -16.60 6.34 21.52
N VAL A 17 -15.82 5.37 21.08
CA VAL A 17 -15.52 5.11 19.67
C VAL A 17 -15.85 3.66 19.33
N ASP A 18 -16.72 3.48 18.35
CA ASP A 18 -17.03 2.14 17.86
C ASP A 18 -15.83 1.50 17.16
N LYS A 19 -15.67 0.19 17.30
CA LYS A 19 -14.57 -0.59 16.71
C LYS A 19 -14.58 -0.57 15.19
N THR A 20 -15.77 -0.47 14.59
CA THR A 20 -15.86 -0.35 13.12
C THR A 20 -15.29 0.97 12.62
N SER A 21 -15.26 2.00 13.46
CA SER A 21 -14.70 3.31 13.11
C SER A 21 -13.20 3.25 12.81
N ALA A 22 -12.47 2.25 13.34
CA ALA A 22 -11.06 2.00 13.04
C ALA A 22 -10.74 1.98 11.54
N VAL A 23 -11.70 1.55 10.71
CA VAL A 23 -11.56 1.51 9.24
C VAL A 23 -11.34 2.90 8.65
N TRP A 24 -11.95 3.94 9.22
CA TRP A 24 -11.82 5.32 8.72
C TRP A 24 -10.39 5.85 8.78
N LEU A 25 -9.62 5.48 9.80
CA LEU A 25 -8.21 5.89 9.91
C LEU A 25 -7.41 5.50 8.67
N THR A 26 -7.55 4.25 8.23
CA THR A 26 -6.89 3.74 7.02
C THR A 26 -7.53 4.24 5.72
N SER A 27 -8.86 4.30 5.66
CA SER A 27 -9.57 4.69 4.43
C SER A 27 -9.36 6.16 4.09
N VAL A 28 -9.40 7.05 5.09
CA VAL A 28 -9.08 8.47 4.93
C VAL A 28 -7.63 8.65 4.51
N GLY A 29 -6.70 7.93 5.15
CA GLY A 29 -5.28 7.94 4.79
C GLY A 29 -5.02 7.58 3.32
N PHE A 30 -5.59 6.47 2.83
CA PHE A 30 -5.44 6.07 1.43
C PHE A 30 -6.16 7.02 0.45
N SER A 31 -7.28 7.60 0.86
CA SER A 31 -7.98 8.60 0.06
C SER A 31 -7.13 9.85 -0.12
N MET A 32 -6.53 10.35 0.96
CA MET A 32 -5.66 11.52 0.92
C MET A 32 -4.34 11.25 0.20
N GLN A 33 -3.77 10.04 0.34
CA GLN A 33 -2.65 9.60 -0.49
C GLN A 33 -3.00 9.72 -1.98
N SER A 34 -4.17 9.21 -2.39
CA SER A 34 -4.58 9.17 -3.79
C SER A 34 -4.75 10.56 -4.39
N ILE A 35 -5.21 11.54 -3.60
CA ILE A 35 -5.32 12.95 -4.00
C ILE A 35 -3.94 13.62 -4.06
N ALA A 36 -3.07 13.33 -3.10
CA ALA A 36 -1.74 13.95 -3.02
C ALA A 36 -0.79 13.48 -4.14
N MET A 37 -0.91 12.24 -4.60
CA MET A 37 -0.04 11.66 -5.64
C MET A 37 0.01 12.46 -6.96
N PRO A 38 -1.11 12.80 -7.64
CA PRO A 38 -1.05 13.58 -8.87
C PRO A 38 -0.63 15.04 -8.63
N LEU A 39 -1.06 15.63 -7.52
CA LEU A 39 -0.72 17.02 -7.16
C LEU A 39 0.79 17.17 -6.93
N SER A 40 1.38 16.27 -6.16
CA SER A 40 2.83 16.24 -5.89
C SER A 40 3.65 15.97 -7.13
N ALA A 41 3.22 15.06 -8.00
CA ALA A 41 3.89 14.80 -9.27
C ALA A 41 3.95 16.05 -10.14
N TYR A 42 2.84 16.80 -10.23
CA TYR A 42 2.79 18.08 -10.94
C TYR A 42 3.63 19.18 -10.26
N THR A 43 3.59 19.28 -8.93
CA THR A 43 4.40 20.25 -8.20
C THR A 43 5.90 19.97 -8.36
N ALA A 44 6.30 18.69 -8.38
CA ALA A 44 7.69 18.27 -8.55
C ALA A 44 8.29 18.72 -9.90
N THR A 45 7.48 18.84 -10.96
CA THR A 45 7.97 19.36 -12.25
C THR A 45 8.25 20.86 -12.21
N LYS A 46 7.71 21.61 -11.23
CA LYS A 46 7.90 23.07 -11.10
C LYS A 46 9.00 23.45 -10.13
N ILE A 47 9.00 22.86 -8.94
CA ILE A 47 9.90 23.24 -7.84
C ILE A 47 11.03 22.23 -7.62
N GLY A 48 11.08 21.17 -8.44
CA GLY A 48 12.04 20.09 -8.31
C GLY A 48 11.60 19.03 -7.31
N PHE A 49 12.08 17.80 -7.53
CA PHE A 49 11.67 16.62 -6.77
C PHE A 49 12.13 16.66 -5.30
N ARG A 50 13.34 17.18 -5.02
CA ARG A 50 13.95 17.18 -3.68
C ARG A 50 13.11 17.96 -2.67
N ILE A 51 12.65 19.15 -3.04
CA ILE A 51 11.84 20.01 -2.16
C ILE A 51 10.53 19.31 -1.81
N VAL A 52 9.85 18.74 -2.82
CA VAL A 52 8.60 18.00 -2.61
C VAL A 52 8.81 16.82 -1.67
N VAL A 53 9.89 16.06 -1.85
CA VAL A 53 10.17 14.89 -1.00
C VAL A 53 10.49 15.32 0.44
N ILE A 54 11.31 16.35 0.64
CA ILE A 54 11.62 16.88 1.99
C ILE A 54 10.33 17.32 2.71
N CYS A 55 9.50 18.15 2.05
CA CYS A 55 8.22 18.58 2.60
C CYS A 55 7.30 17.39 2.93
N SER A 56 7.29 16.37 2.06
CA SER A 56 6.49 15.16 2.28
C SER A 56 6.96 14.35 3.49
N CYS A 57 8.28 14.22 3.70
CA CYS A 57 8.86 13.51 4.84
C CYS A 57 8.56 14.25 6.16
N VAL A 58 8.75 15.57 6.17
CA VAL A 58 8.43 16.42 7.35
C VAL A 58 6.95 16.33 7.68
N LEU A 59 6.07 16.46 6.69
CA LEU A 59 4.63 16.36 6.91
C LEU A 59 4.22 14.97 7.41
N HIS A 60 4.76 13.90 6.80
CA HIS A 60 4.43 12.54 7.18
C HIS A 60 4.89 12.21 8.60
N SER A 61 6.19 12.33 8.90
CA SER A 61 6.73 12.00 10.23
C SER A 61 6.24 12.98 11.30
N GLY A 62 6.10 14.26 10.96
CA GLY A 62 5.54 15.28 11.85
C GLY A 62 4.08 15.00 12.20
N SER A 63 3.26 14.55 11.24
CA SER A 63 1.86 14.19 11.51
C SER A 63 1.72 12.98 12.44
N ILE A 64 2.59 11.98 12.30
CA ILE A 64 2.65 10.83 13.21
C ILE A 64 3.05 11.30 14.61
N ALA A 65 4.05 12.18 14.73
CA ALA A 65 4.45 12.75 16.03
C ALA A 65 3.33 13.58 16.66
N LEU A 66 2.65 14.43 15.89
CA LEU A 66 1.51 15.24 16.35
C LEU A 66 0.32 14.38 16.79
N THR A 67 0.21 13.16 16.24
CA THR A 67 -0.84 12.23 16.66
C THR A 67 -0.73 11.90 18.15
N TYR A 68 0.47 11.94 18.75
CA TYR A 68 0.67 11.81 20.21
C TYR A 68 -0.29 12.71 21.01
N PHE A 69 -0.40 13.98 20.64
CA PHE A 69 -1.32 14.93 21.29
C PHE A 69 -2.76 14.71 20.83
N ALA A 70 -2.95 14.43 19.53
CA ALA A 70 -4.27 14.25 18.94
C ALA A 70 -5.08 13.13 19.59
N VAL A 71 -4.44 12.06 20.07
CA VAL A 71 -5.15 10.98 20.77
C VAL A 71 -5.86 11.47 22.03
N GLY A 72 -5.31 12.48 22.72
CA GLY A 72 -5.95 13.11 23.87
C GLY A 72 -7.05 14.12 23.51
N TRP A 73 -7.02 14.69 22.30
CA TRP A 73 -8.02 15.66 21.84
C TRP A 73 -9.29 15.01 21.28
N GLY A 74 -9.22 13.74 20.90
CA GLY A 74 -10.38 12.96 20.47
C GLY A 74 -10.21 12.29 19.12
N TYR A 75 -11.20 11.49 18.75
CA TYR A 75 -11.16 10.64 17.57
C TYR A 75 -10.94 11.43 16.27
N TRP A 76 -11.66 12.54 16.08
CA TRP A 76 -11.55 13.35 14.86
C TRP A 76 -10.19 14.06 14.72
N ALA A 77 -9.55 14.40 15.84
CA ALA A 77 -8.19 14.92 15.82
C ALA A 77 -7.21 13.85 15.31
N VAL A 78 -7.37 12.60 15.75
CA VAL A 78 -6.57 11.47 15.22
C VAL A 78 -6.85 11.25 13.74
N VAL A 79 -8.11 11.30 13.29
CA VAL A 79 -8.43 11.20 11.85
C VAL A 79 -7.74 12.30 11.05
N LEU A 80 -7.66 13.53 11.57
CA LEU A 80 -6.99 14.66 10.92
C LEU A 80 -5.46 14.44 10.83
N PHE A 81 -4.79 14.18 11.95
CA PHE A 81 -3.32 14.07 11.95
C PHE A 81 -2.85 12.73 11.38
N TYR A 82 -3.39 11.62 11.88
CA TYR A 82 -2.96 10.27 11.50
C TYR A 82 -3.57 9.78 10.19
N GLY A 83 -4.79 10.23 9.86
CA GLY A 83 -5.43 9.90 8.59
C GLY A 83 -4.99 10.88 7.50
N ILE A 84 -5.44 12.14 7.63
CA ILE A 84 -5.32 13.12 6.55
C ILE A 84 -3.87 13.54 6.31
N PHE A 85 -3.19 14.12 7.31
CA PHE A 85 -1.84 14.65 7.10
C PHE A 85 -0.80 13.56 6.80
N THR A 86 -0.87 12.43 7.51
CA THR A 86 -0.01 11.27 7.21
C THR A 86 -0.25 10.76 5.78
N GLY A 87 -1.51 10.71 5.33
CA GLY A 87 -1.88 10.30 3.97
C GLY A 87 -1.36 11.25 2.89
N ILE A 88 -1.49 12.56 3.09
CA ILE A 88 -0.95 13.58 2.17
C ILE A 88 0.57 13.47 2.08
N GLY A 89 1.26 13.44 3.22
CA GLY A 89 2.72 13.32 3.25
C GLY A 89 3.20 12.02 2.58
N PHE A 90 2.51 10.91 2.83
CA PHE A 90 2.84 9.63 2.21
C PHE A 90 2.63 9.66 0.68
N GLY A 91 1.48 10.14 0.21
CA GLY A 91 1.19 10.21 -1.22
C GLY A 91 2.09 11.15 -1.99
N ALA A 92 2.47 12.28 -1.38
CA ALA A 92 3.34 13.25 -2.00
C ALA A 92 4.76 12.72 -2.26
N GLY A 93 5.37 12.05 -1.28
CA GLY A 93 6.69 11.45 -1.46
C GLY A 93 6.66 10.22 -2.37
N TYR A 94 5.62 9.39 -2.25
CA TYR A 94 5.51 8.12 -2.96
C TYR A 94 5.48 8.28 -4.49
N SER A 95 4.70 9.23 -5.03
CA SER A 95 4.62 9.46 -6.47
C SER A 95 5.98 9.91 -7.05
N VAL A 96 6.63 10.85 -6.38
CA VAL A 96 7.88 11.48 -6.81
C VAL A 96 9.03 10.47 -6.79
N ILE A 97 9.16 9.67 -5.73
CA ILE A 97 10.22 8.65 -5.60
C ILE A 97 10.08 7.57 -6.69
N ILE A 98 8.85 7.14 -7.00
CA ILE A 98 8.61 6.16 -8.06
C ILE A 98 9.01 6.72 -9.42
N ALA A 99 8.62 7.98 -9.70
CA ALA A 99 8.97 8.64 -10.95
C ALA A 99 10.49 8.74 -11.11
N THR A 100 11.19 9.31 -10.12
CA THR A 100 12.64 9.50 -10.17
C THR A 100 13.41 8.19 -10.26
N ALA A 101 13.02 7.15 -9.50
CA ALA A 101 13.66 5.84 -9.57
C ALA A 101 13.50 5.19 -10.96
N SER A 102 12.34 5.35 -11.59
CA SER A 102 12.07 4.77 -12.91
C SER A 102 12.85 5.44 -14.04
N GLU A 103 13.25 6.71 -13.88
CA GLU A 103 14.01 7.47 -14.88
C GLU A 103 15.47 7.02 -14.99
N TRP A 104 16.06 6.54 -13.89
CA TRP A 104 17.40 5.96 -13.87
C TRP A 104 17.49 4.68 -14.71
N PHE A 105 16.41 3.89 -14.79
CA PHE A 105 16.41 2.56 -15.41
C PHE A 105 15.33 2.39 -16.49
N PRO A 106 15.46 3.07 -17.65
CA PRO A 106 14.42 3.08 -18.69
C PRO A 106 14.10 1.70 -19.28
N ASN A 107 15.08 0.78 -19.31
CA ASN A 107 14.92 -0.56 -19.86
C ASN A 107 14.36 -1.59 -18.85
N ARG A 108 14.27 -1.21 -17.56
CA ARG A 108 13.85 -2.10 -16.46
C ARG A 108 12.89 -1.39 -15.49
N ARG A 109 12.03 -0.52 -16.02
CA ARG A 109 11.13 0.34 -15.23
C ARG A 109 10.23 -0.49 -14.32
N GLY A 110 9.65 -1.58 -14.82
CA GLY A 110 8.76 -2.47 -14.07
C GLY A 110 9.46 -3.13 -12.89
N LEU A 111 10.69 -3.64 -13.07
CA LEU A 111 11.48 -4.23 -11.99
C LEU A 111 11.85 -3.20 -10.93
N VAL A 112 12.30 -2.01 -11.32
CA VAL A 112 12.68 -0.95 -10.35
C VAL A 112 11.49 -0.47 -9.55
N VAL A 113 10.36 -0.18 -10.21
CA VAL A 113 9.11 0.14 -9.51
C VAL A 113 8.70 -1.04 -8.61
N GLY A 114 8.79 -2.29 -9.10
CA GLY A 114 8.52 -3.49 -8.31
C GLY A 114 9.40 -3.63 -7.06
N LEU A 115 10.68 -3.25 -7.12
CA LEU A 115 11.59 -3.23 -5.97
C LEU A 115 11.23 -2.15 -4.96
N VAL A 116 10.96 -0.92 -5.41
CA VAL A 116 10.51 0.18 -4.54
C VAL A 116 9.21 -0.20 -3.82
N LEU A 117 8.24 -0.73 -4.58
CA LEU A 117 6.97 -1.21 -4.06
C LEU A 117 7.10 -2.45 -3.19
N GLY A 118 8.09 -3.29 -3.46
CA GLY A 118 8.46 -4.46 -2.65
C GLY A 118 9.00 -4.05 -1.29
N GLY A 119 9.85 -3.02 -1.24
CA GLY A 119 10.33 -2.42 0.01
C GLY A 119 9.20 -1.90 0.88
N PHE A 120 8.21 -1.21 0.29
CA PHE A 120 6.98 -0.82 0.99
C PHE A 120 6.24 -2.03 1.60
N GLY A 121 6.12 -3.13 0.84
CA GLY A 121 5.52 -4.38 1.32
C GLY A 121 6.30 -5.03 2.47
N ALA A 122 7.62 -4.99 2.41
CA ALA A 122 8.52 -5.53 3.44
C ALA A 122 8.55 -4.68 4.72
N GLY A 123 8.15 -3.40 4.68
CA GLY A 123 8.18 -2.52 5.85
C GLY A 123 7.40 -3.07 7.06
N ALA A 124 6.30 -3.78 6.81
CA ALA A 124 5.53 -4.42 7.87
C ALA A 124 6.30 -5.52 8.64
N LEU A 125 7.38 -6.09 8.08
CA LEU A 125 8.27 -7.02 8.78
C LEU A 125 9.04 -6.36 9.92
N ILE A 126 9.30 -5.07 9.80
CA ILE A 126 10.01 -4.28 10.82
C ILE A 126 8.99 -3.59 11.72
N PHE A 127 8.04 -2.87 11.13
CA PHE A 127 7.09 -2.06 11.90
C PHE A 127 6.14 -2.89 12.76
N THR A 128 5.70 -4.07 12.30
CA THR A 128 4.76 -4.89 13.07
C THR A 128 5.36 -5.41 14.38
N PRO A 129 6.50 -6.13 14.38
CA PRO A 129 7.09 -6.62 15.64
C PRO A 129 7.57 -5.48 16.54
N VAL A 130 8.07 -4.37 15.98
CA VAL A 130 8.45 -3.19 16.80
C VAL A 130 7.22 -2.58 17.49
N GLN A 131 6.10 -2.42 16.77
CA GLN A 131 4.84 -1.93 17.34
C GLN A 131 4.32 -2.86 18.43
N THR A 132 4.16 -4.15 18.10
CA THR A 132 3.60 -5.14 19.04
C THR A 132 4.53 -5.34 20.24
N GLY A 133 5.84 -5.39 20.05
CA GLY A 133 6.82 -5.55 21.13
C GLY A 133 6.90 -4.35 22.06
N PHE A 134 6.71 -3.13 21.54
CA PHE A 134 6.68 -1.93 22.39
C PHE A 134 5.37 -1.83 23.18
N ILE A 135 4.23 -2.00 22.50
CA ILE A 135 2.90 -1.82 23.09
C ILE A 135 2.51 -2.98 24.00
N ASN A 136 2.80 -4.22 23.61
CA ASN A 136 2.40 -5.44 24.31
C ASN A 136 3.55 -6.47 24.41
N PRO A 137 4.66 -6.18 25.11
CA PRO A 137 5.81 -7.09 25.21
C PRO A 137 5.49 -8.39 25.94
N ALA A 138 4.58 -8.35 26.91
CA ALA A 138 4.18 -9.52 27.70
C ALA A 138 3.11 -10.37 26.97
N ASN A 139 2.73 -10.01 25.74
CA ASN A 139 1.68 -10.67 24.96
C ASN A 139 0.38 -10.88 25.76
N LEU A 140 -0.03 -9.83 26.49
CA LEU A 140 -1.26 -9.82 27.26
C LEU A 140 -2.44 -10.00 26.31
N LYS A 141 -3.35 -10.88 26.71
CA LYS A 141 -4.51 -11.27 25.90
C LYS A 141 -5.61 -10.22 25.97
N ILE A 142 -6.38 -10.15 24.89
CA ILE A 142 -7.59 -9.36 24.78
C ILE A 142 -8.66 -9.89 25.75
N ASN A 143 -9.46 -9.01 26.35
CA ASN A 143 -10.59 -9.41 27.19
C ASN A 143 -11.66 -10.10 26.33
N THR A 144 -12.03 -11.33 26.67
CA THR A 144 -12.95 -12.18 25.88
C THR A 144 -14.38 -11.63 25.81
N THR A 145 -14.83 -10.86 26.80
CA THR A 145 -16.20 -10.31 26.82
C THR A 145 -16.35 -9.06 25.95
N THR A 146 -15.35 -8.18 25.97
CA THR A 146 -15.38 -6.92 25.20
C THR A 146 -14.68 -7.04 23.87
N GLY A 147 -13.76 -7.99 23.70
CA GLY A 147 -12.87 -8.11 22.54
C GLY A 147 -11.88 -6.95 22.42
N SER A 148 -11.51 -6.30 23.53
CA SER A 148 -10.59 -5.15 23.61
C SER A 148 -9.43 -5.38 24.58
N PHE A 149 -8.33 -4.67 24.38
CA PHE A 149 -7.28 -4.51 25.36
C PHE A 149 -7.76 -3.57 26.47
N THR A 150 -7.90 -4.07 27.69
CA THR A 150 -8.37 -3.28 28.85
C THR A 150 -7.26 -2.99 29.85
N GLN A 151 -6.07 -3.56 29.65
CA GLN A 151 -4.96 -3.45 30.58
C GLN A 151 -4.32 -2.05 30.49
N PRO A 152 -4.19 -1.31 31.61
CA PRO A 152 -3.67 0.06 31.59
C PRO A 152 -2.22 0.13 31.08
N GLU A 153 -1.43 -0.93 31.27
CA GLU A 153 -0.05 -1.03 30.79
C GLU A 153 0.07 -0.92 29.26
N ILE A 154 -0.89 -1.49 28.53
CA ILE A 154 -0.91 -1.45 27.06
C ILE A 154 -1.36 -0.06 26.61
N LEU A 155 -2.45 0.44 27.22
CA LEU A 155 -3.11 1.67 26.82
C LEU A 155 -2.20 2.89 27.04
N ASN A 156 -1.50 2.96 28.18
CA ASN A 156 -0.58 4.07 28.47
C ASN A 156 0.61 4.16 27.50
N ARG A 157 0.94 3.07 26.80
CA ARG A 157 2.01 3.04 25.79
C ARG A 157 1.56 3.48 24.40
N VAL A 158 0.25 3.55 24.15
CA VAL A 158 -0.30 3.90 22.82
C VAL A 158 0.15 5.28 22.35
N PRO A 159 0.08 6.36 23.16
CA PRO A 159 0.58 7.66 22.75
C PRO A 159 2.08 7.62 22.43
N GLN A 160 2.89 7.04 23.33
CA GLN A 160 4.34 6.95 23.19
C GLN A 160 4.76 6.15 21.93
N ALA A 161 3.97 5.17 21.53
CA ALA A 161 4.21 4.40 20.31
C ALA A 161 4.18 5.29 19.06
N PHE A 162 3.39 6.38 19.03
CA PHE A 162 3.41 7.32 17.91
C PHE A 162 4.74 8.07 17.81
N LEU A 163 5.32 8.49 18.94
CA LEU A 163 6.63 9.14 18.96
C LEU A 163 7.74 8.19 18.51
N LEU A 164 7.69 6.93 18.97
CA LEU A 164 8.60 5.88 18.53
C LEU A 164 8.52 5.68 17.01
N LEU A 165 7.30 5.54 16.48
CA LEU A 165 7.07 5.36 15.05
C LEU A 165 7.52 6.56 14.24
N ALA A 166 7.22 7.77 14.69
CA ALA A 166 7.68 9.00 14.05
C ALA A 166 9.21 9.09 14.01
N GLY A 167 9.89 8.71 15.09
CA GLY A 167 11.36 8.68 15.15
C GLY A 167 11.97 7.67 14.17
N ILE A 168 11.42 6.46 14.11
CA ILE A 168 11.87 5.43 13.17
C ILE A 168 11.62 5.87 11.72
N THR A 169 10.42 6.37 11.41
CA THR A 169 10.10 6.83 10.04
C THR A 169 10.94 8.02 9.65
N ALA A 170 11.14 9.00 10.54
CA ALA A 170 11.97 10.17 10.26
C ALA A 170 13.41 9.78 9.99
N THR A 171 13.98 8.86 10.79
CA THR A 171 15.36 8.39 10.60
C THR A 171 15.52 7.68 9.26
N LEU A 172 14.62 6.76 8.92
CA LEU A 172 14.65 6.07 7.62
C LEU A 172 14.47 7.03 6.44
N GLN A 173 13.60 8.04 6.60
CA GLN A 173 13.38 9.07 5.58
C GLN A 173 14.60 9.97 5.39
N ILE A 174 15.28 10.38 6.46
CA ILE A 174 16.51 11.17 6.40
C ILE A 174 17.60 10.39 5.66
N ILE A 175 17.80 9.12 6.02
CA ILE A 175 18.74 8.23 5.31
C ILE A 175 18.36 8.14 3.83
N GLY A 176 17.08 7.93 3.53
CA GLY A 176 16.57 7.89 2.16
C GLY A 176 16.84 9.17 1.38
N LEU A 177 16.64 10.35 1.98
CA LEU A 177 16.91 11.65 1.38
C LEU A 177 18.39 11.84 1.02
N PHE A 178 19.30 11.40 1.89
CA PHE A 178 20.74 11.45 1.62
C PHE A 178 21.18 10.50 0.52
N LEU A 179 20.56 9.31 0.43
CA LEU A 179 20.83 8.33 -0.61
C LEU A 179 20.21 8.71 -1.96
N MET A 180 19.24 9.63 -1.97
CA MET A 180 18.48 9.94 -3.19
C MET A 180 19.27 10.88 -4.11
N GLN A 181 19.59 10.36 -5.29
CA GLN A 181 20.32 11.10 -6.32
C GLN A 181 19.42 11.41 -7.52
N GLU A 182 19.54 12.65 -7.99
CA GLU A 182 18.95 13.04 -9.26
C GLU A 182 19.75 12.41 -10.39
N LYS A 183 19.05 11.90 -11.40
CA LYS A 183 19.71 11.49 -12.63
C LYS A 183 20.31 12.74 -13.29
N PRO A 184 21.62 12.79 -13.56
CA PRO A 184 22.21 13.95 -14.24
C PRO A 184 21.49 14.15 -15.57
N GLN A 185 20.96 15.36 -15.79
CA GLN A 185 20.45 15.75 -17.08
C GLN A 185 21.66 15.96 -18.00
N VAL A 186 22.07 14.90 -18.69
CA VAL A 186 23.06 15.05 -19.76
C VAL A 186 22.36 15.84 -20.86
N SER A 187 22.69 17.13 -20.97
CA SER A 187 22.40 17.95 -22.14
C SER A 187 23.22 17.40 -23.30
N LEU A 188 22.80 16.25 -23.83
CA LEU A 188 23.29 15.74 -25.10
C LEU A 188 22.87 16.77 -26.15
N PHE A 189 23.82 17.57 -26.61
CA PHE A 189 23.75 18.16 -27.95
C PHE A 189 23.47 17.00 -28.90
N SER A 190 22.20 16.84 -29.26
CA SER A 190 21.70 15.66 -29.95
C SER A 190 22.03 15.76 -31.44
N PHE A 191 23.19 15.24 -31.84
CA PHE A 191 23.38 14.76 -33.21
C PHE A 191 22.78 13.36 -33.33
N GLY A 192 21.76 13.20 -34.19
CA GLY A 192 21.37 11.89 -34.73
C GLY A 192 20.13 11.23 -34.11
N ASN A 193 19.02 11.36 -34.85
CA ASN A 193 17.79 10.58 -34.98
C ASN A 193 17.50 9.34 -34.09
N GLU A 194 16.19 9.21 -33.79
CA GLU A 194 15.48 8.12 -33.07
C GLU A 194 15.37 8.27 -31.54
N THR A 195 15.19 9.48 -31.01
CA THR A 195 14.58 9.62 -29.68
C THR A 195 13.08 9.36 -29.79
N ARG A 196 12.61 8.25 -29.23
CA ARG A 196 11.20 7.95 -28.97
C ARG A 196 10.59 9.16 -28.25
N LYS A 197 9.96 10.08 -28.99
CA LYS A 197 9.32 11.28 -28.43
C LYS A 197 8.34 10.81 -27.36
N MET A 198 8.65 11.06 -26.09
CA MET A 198 7.64 11.06 -25.04
C MET A 198 6.68 12.18 -25.43
N VAL A 199 5.54 11.81 -25.98
CA VAL A 199 4.47 12.76 -26.26
C VAL A 199 3.90 13.12 -24.89
N ASP A 200 4.24 14.30 -24.39
CA ASP A 200 3.60 14.85 -23.18
C ASP A 200 2.15 15.17 -23.53
N VAL A 201 1.27 14.24 -23.21
CA VAL A 201 -0.17 14.36 -23.45
C VAL A 201 -0.77 15.19 -22.31
N PRO A 202 -1.44 16.32 -22.57
CA PRO A 202 -2.00 17.14 -21.51
C PRO A 202 -2.99 16.33 -20.66
N PRO A 203 -2.99 16.46 -19.32
CA PRO A 203 -3.79 15.60 -18.43
C PRO A 203 -5.29 15.51 -18.80
N LEU A 204 -5.85 16.62 -19.29
CA LEU A 204 -7.26 16.70 -19.71
C LEU A 204 -7.60 15.80 -20.91
N THR A 205 -6.63 15.50 -21.77
CA THR A 205 -6.84 14.59 -22.91
C THR A 205 -6.85 13.13 -22.48
N VAL A 206 -6.20 12.78 -21.37
CA VAL A 206 -6.20 11.43 -20.80
C VAL A 206 -7.60 11.05 -20.30
N PHE A 207 -8.37 11.99 -19.78
CA PHE A 207 -9.77 11.77 -19.37
C PHE A 207 -10.72 11.46 -20.53
N LYS A 208 -10.32 11.68 -21.78
CA LYS A 208 -11.11 11.31 -22.96
C LYS A 208 -10.85 9.86 -23.40
N ALA A 209 -9.77 9.22 -22.91
CA ALA A 209 -9.40 7.88 -23.32
C ALA A 209 -10.17 6.81 -22.53
N LEU A 210 -10.79 5.86 -23.23
CA LEU A 210 -11.46 4.71 -22.59
C LEU A 210 -10.48 3.86 -21.75
N ASP A 211 -9.23 3.76 -22.20
CA ASP A 211 -8.19 3.02 -21.49
C ASP A 211 -7.93 3.56 -20.07
N PHE A 212 -8.09 4.87 -19.86
CA PHE A 212 -7.98 5.49 -18.54
C PHE A 212 -9.05 4.95 -17.58
N TYR A 213 -10.31 4.95 -18.00
CA TYR A 213 -11.42 4.46 -17.17
C TYR A 213 -11.35 2.96 -16.93
N LEU A 214 -10.90 2.18 -17.92
CA LEU A 214 -10.68 0.74 -17.75
C LEU A 214 -9.58 0.49 -16.69
N LEU A 215 -8.46 1.19 -16.78
CA LEU A 215 -7.38 1.09 -15.79
C LEU A 215 -7.85 1.52 -14.41
N TRP A 216 -8.56 2.65 -14.31
CA TRP A 216 -9.12 3.15 -13.06
C TRP A 216 -10.05 2.12 -12.41
N LEU A 217 -11.01 1.59 -13.15
CA LEU A 217 -11.95 0.57 -12.65
C LEU A 217 -11.21 -0.69 -12.18
N SER A 218 -10.17 -1.10 -12.92
CA SER A 218 -9.36 -2.26 -12.53
C SER A 218 -8.62 -2.05 -11.20
N VAL A 219 -8.10 -0.84 -10.97
CA VAL A 219 -7.45 -0.45 -9.71
C VAL A 219 -8.48 -0.39 -8.59
N CYS A 220 -9.66 0.19 -8.82
CA CYS A 220 -10.74 0.24 -7.83
C CYS A 220 -11.17 -1.17 -7.36
N CYS A 221 -11.41 -2.09 -8.29
CA CYS A 221 -11.77 -3.47 -7.96
C CYS A 221 -10.66 -4.23 -7.22
N GLY A 222 -9.40 -3.86 -7.45
CA GLY A 222 -8.24 -4.43 -6.74
C GLY A 222 -8.00 -3.82 -5.37
N ALA A 223 -8.14 -2.50 -5.23
CA ALA A 223 -7.78 -1.75 -4.04
C ALA A 223 -8.76 -1.98 -2.88
N ILE A 224 -10.08 -2.05 -3.16
CA ILE A 224 -11.10 -2.18 -2.10
C ILE A 224 -10.88 -3.44 -1.24
N PRO A 225 -10.73 -4.66 -1.80
CA PRO A 225 -10.47 -5.85 -0.98
C PRO A 225 -9.14 -5.79 -0.23
N ILE A 226 -8.09 -5.22 -0.83
CA ILE A 226 -6.78 -5.09 -0.20
C ILE A 226 -6.90 -4.20 1.04
N THR A 227 -7.52 -3.02 0.91
CA THR A 227 -7.71 -2.10 2.03
C THR A 227 -8.50 -2.74 3.15
N LEU A 228 -9.65 -3.36 2.83
CA LEU A 228 -10.49 -4.03 3.83
C LEU A 228 -9.73 -5.09 4.63
N VAL A 229 -8.93 -5.93 3.95
CA VAL A 229 -8.16 -6.96 4.65
C VAL A 229 -7.06 -6.33 5.50
N THR A 230 -6.31 -5.36 4.97
CA THR A 230 -5.26 -4.69 5.76
C THR A 230 -5.79 -3.95 6.99
N SER A 231 -7.01 -3.42 6.94
CA SER A 231 -7.62 -2.66 8.03
C SER A 231 -8.31 -3.54 9.08
N LEU A 232 -8.89 -4.67 8.66
CA LEU A 232 -9.74 -5.49 9.53
C LEU A 232 -9.12 -6.81 9.97
N TYR A 233 -7.97 -7.25 9.42
CA TYR A 233 -7.44 -8.58 9.73
C TYR A 233 -7.24 -8.80 11.24
N LYS A 234 -6.74 -7.80 11.98
CA LYS A 234 -6.51 -7.91 13.43
C LYS A 234 -7.82 -7.81 14.22
N VAL A 235 -8.77 -6.99 13.78
CA VAL A 235 -10.11 -6.87 14.39
C VAL A 235 -10.91 -8.16 14.21
N ALA A 236 -10.82 -8.79 13.05
CA ALA A 236 -11.47 -10.07 12.78
C ALA A 236 -10.72 -11.25 13.43
N GLY A 237 -9.38 -11.23 13.38
CA GLY A 237 -8.52 -12.27 13.92
C GLY A 237 -8.61 -12.40 15.43
N SER A 238 -8.68 -11.28 16.14
CA SER A 238 -8.83 -11.25 17.62
C SER A 238 -10.13 -11.87 18.15
N ARG A 239 -11.14 -12.09 17.29
CA ARG A 239 -12.37 -12.81 17.68
C ARG A 239 -12.17 -14.31 17.81
N TYR A 240 -11.19 -14.88 17.10
CA TYR A 240 -10.96 -16.32 17.03
C TYR A 240 -9.60 -16.73 17.60
N ILE A 241 -8.62 -15.81 17.59
CA ILE A 241 -7.24 -16.04 17.99
C ILE A 241 -6.86 -15.01 19.05
N TYR A 242 -6.49 -15.50 20.23
CA TYR A 242 -6.17 -14.65 21.39
C TYR A 242 -4.69 -14.30 21.53
N ASP A 243 -3.83 -14.86 20.65
CA ASP A 243 -2.39 -14.61 20.63
C ASP A 243 -2.05 -13.47 19.65
N ASP A 244 -1.61 -12.34 20.19
CA ASP A 244 -1.29 -11.14 19.41
C ASP A 244 0.02 -11.29 18.61
N ILE A 245 0.98 -12.04 19.14
CA ILE A 245 2.23 -12.37 18.44
C ILE A 245 1.93 -13.28 17.25
N PHE A 246 1.04 -14.25 17.39
CA PHE A 246 0.62 -15.08 16.26
C PHE A 246 -0.04 -14.23 15.17
N LEU A 247 -0.96 -13.33 15.53
CA LEU A 247 -1.60 -12.41 14.57
C LEU A 247 -0.57 -11.49 13.90
N ALA A 248 0.41 -10.98 14.64
CA ALA A 248 1.54 -10.24 14.08
C ALA A 248 2.36 -11.10 13.09
N GLY A 249 2.67 -12.34 13.44
CA GLY A 249 3.38 -13.30 12.58
C GLY A 249 2.65 -13.60 11.28
N THR A 250 1.32 -13.76 11.31
CA THR A 250 0.53 -13.95 10.08
C THR A 250 0.61 -12.74 9.15
N SER A 251 0.58 -11.51 9.70
CA SER A 251 0.74 -10.30 8.91
C SER A 251 2.14 -10.19 8.30
N MET A 252 3.18 -10.61 9.03
CA MET A 252 4.56 -10.63 8.54
C MET A 252 4.70 -11.60 7.37
N ALA A 253 4.17 -12.82 7.48
CA ALA A 253 4.20 -13.79 6.39
C ALA A 253 3.50 -13.26 5.13
N ALA A 254 2.32 -12.65 5.28
CA ALA A 254 1.61 -12.02 4.16
C ALA A 254 2.42 -10.87 3.53
N SER A 255 3.14 -10.10 4.34
CA SER A 255 4.01 -9.01 3.88
C SER A 255 5.22 -9.51 3.09
N VAL A 256 5.82 -10.64 3.46
CA VAL A 256 6.89 -11.28 2.65
C VAL A 256 6.34 -11.66 1.28
N CYS A 257 5.20 -12.37 1.23
CA CYS A 257 4.59 -12.79 -0.03
C CYS A 257 4.25 -11.58 -0.93
N ASN A 258 3.66 -10.53 -0.37
CA ASN A 258 3.36 -9.30 -1.08
C ASN A 258 4.64 -8.60 -1.60
N SER A 259 5.71 -8.56 -0.81
CA SER A 259 6.98 -7.96 -1.22
C SER A 259 7.61 -8.72 -2.40
N VAL A 260 7.74 -10.04 -2.26
CA VAL A 260 8.32 -10.92 -3.30
C VAL A 260 7.48 -10.89 -4.57
N GLY A 261 6.14 -10.96 -4.44
CA GLY A 261 5.22 -10.89 -5.57
C GLY A 261 5.37 -9.61 -6.40
N ARG A 262 5.57 -8.46 -5.74
CA ARG A 262 5.80 -7.16 -6.42
C ARG A 262 7.09 -7.16 -7.25
N VAL A 263 8.17 -7.74 -6.74
CA VAL A 263 9.45 -7.84 -7.46
C VAL A 263 9.35 -8.79 -8.65
N ILE A 264 8.76 -9.97 -8.44
CA ILE A 264 8.55 -10.97 -9.51
C ILE A 264 7.70 -10.36 -10.62
N TRP A 265 6.57 -9.74 -10.28
CA TRP A 265 5.68 -9.16 -11.28
C TRP A 265 6.30 -7.96 -11.99
N GLY A 266 7.09 -7.14 -11.28
CA GLY A 266 7.89 -6.08 -11.90
C GLY A 266 8.80 -6.61 -13.01
N ARG A 267 9.48 -7.74 -12.75
CA ARG A 267 10.33 -8.40 -13.76
C ARG A 267 9.55 -9.01 -14.92
N VAL A 268 8.37 -9.55 -14.64
CA VAL A 268 7.48 -10.10 -15.67
C VAL A 268 6.97 -8.97 -16.58
N CYS A 269 6.57 -7.83 -16.02
CA CYS A 269 6.11 -6.65 -16.77
C CYS A 269 7.17 -6.10 -17.74
N ASP A 270 8.46 -6.15 -17.37
CA ASP A 270 9.53 -5.71 -18.26
C ASP A 270 9.74 -6.66 -19.46
N ARG A 271 9.44 -7.96 -19.29
CA ARG A 271 9.61 -8.97 -20.36
C ARG A 271 8.37 -9.13 -21.24
N ILE A 272 7.18 -8.96 -20.66
CA ILE A 272 5.93 -9.13 -21.36
C ILE A 272 5.39 -7.76 -21.76
N SER A 273 5.53 -7.40 -23.03
CA SER A 273 4.97 -6.15 -23.56
C SER A 273 3.45 -6.13 -23.35
N PHE A 274 2.94 -5.08 -22.70
CA PHE A 274 1.50 -4.83 -22.47
C PHE A 274 0.65 -4.96 -23.74
N LYS A 275 1.23 -4.74 -24.92
CA LYS A 275 0.55 -4.92 -26.23
C LYS A 275 0.06 -6.36 -26.49
N LYS A 276 0.71 -7.39 -25.93
CA LYS A 276 0.30 -8.80 -26.14
C LYS A 276 -0.74 -9.28 -25.13
N ILE A 277 -0.79 -8.66 -23.94
CA ILE A 277 -1.84 -8.94 -22.96
C ILE A 277 -3.04 -8.09 -23.33
N ARG A 278 -4.02 -8.68 -24.03
CA ARG A 278 -5.35 -8.07 -24.10
C ARG A 278 -5.88 -7.96 -22.68
N LEU A 279 -5.77 -6.76 -22.11
CA LEU A 279 -6.23 -6.33 -20.79
C LEU A 279 -7.66 -6.83 -20.50
N LYS A 280 -8.49 -6.97 -21.56
CA LYS A 280 -9.82 -7.60 -21.54
C LYS A 280 -9.87 -9.01 -20.94
N VAL A 281 -8.85 -9.87 -21.13
CA VAL A 281 -8.84 -11.26 -20.64
C VAL A 281 -8.47 -11.32 -19.16
N VAL A 282 -7.51 -10.50 -18.73
CA VAL A 282 -7.11 -10.40 -17.31
C VAL A 282 -8.26 -9.81 -16.49
N MET A 283 -8.89 -8.73 -16.96
CA MET A 283 -10.03 -8.10 -16.28
C MET A 283 -11.26 -9.01 -16.18
N ARG A 284 -11.67 -9.68 -17.28
CA ARG A 284 -12.83 -10.59 -17.25
C ARG A 284 -12.65 -11.77 -16.30
N ARG A 285 -11.40 -12.24 -16.09
CA ARG A 285 -11.12 -13.40 -15.23
C ARG A 285 -10.85 -13.00 -13.79
N CYS A 286 -10.17 -11.88 -13.51
CA CYS A 286 -10.05 -11.32 -12.16
C CYS A 286 -11.42 -10.97 -11.58
N GLY A 287 -12.27 -10.25 -12.33
CA GLY A 287 -13.61 -9.88 -11.88
C GLY A 287 -14.49 -11.10 -11.57
N LYS A 288 -14.46 -12.14 -12.43
CA LYS A 288 -15.21 -13.39 -12.19
C LYS A 288 -14.69 -14.22 -11.02
N LEU A 289 -13.38 -14.22 -10.77
CA LEU A 289 -12.78 -14.94 -9.65
C LEU A 289 -13.06 -14.23 -8.32
N GLN A 290 -12.93 -12.90 -8.27
CA GLN A 290 -13.27 -12.10 -7.10
C GLN A 290 -14.76 -12.18 -6.75
N LEU A 291 -15.65 -12.11 -7.74
CA LEU A 291 -17.10 -12.23 -7.52
C LEU A 291 -17.48 -13.61 -6.95
N ARG A 292 -16.84 -14.68 -7.42
CA ARG A 292 -17.05 -16.05 -6.89
C ARG A 292 -16.50 -16.25 -5.49
N LEU A 293 -15.40 -15.58 -5.15
CA LEU A 293 -14.82 -15.62 -3.81
C LEU A 293 -15.67 -14.82 -2.81
N HIS A 294 -16.34 -13.76 -3.25
CA HIS A 294 -17.27 -12.97 -2.44
C HIS A 294 -18.60 -13.71 -2.18
N LEU A 295 -19.18 -14.35 -3.21
CA LEU A 295 -20.45 -15.08 -3.10
C LEU A 295 -20.41 -16.33 -2.21
N LYS A 296 -19.21 -16.85 -1.87
CA LYS A 296 -19.06 -18.08 -1.07
C LYS A 296 -18.84 -17.85 0.44
N GLY A 297 -18.98 -16.62 0.94
CA GLY A 297 -18.99 -16.34 2.40
C GLY A 297 -17.73 -16.75 3.16
N ALA A 298 -16.61 -16.97 2.47
CA ALA A 298 -15.39 -17.55 3.04
C ALA A 298 -14.44 -16.45 3.55
N TYR A 299 -14.91 -15.60 4.46
CA TYR A 299 -14.11 -14.51 5.04
C TYR A 299 -12.86 -15.06 5.77
N VAL A 300 -12.98 -16.21 6.43
CA VAL A 300 -11.89 -16.89 7.16
C VAL A 300 -10.92 -17.62 6.22
N ARG A 301 -11.42 -18.14 5.08
CA ARG A 301 -10.56 -18.79 4.08
C ARG A 301 -9.81 -17.77 3.21
N TYR A 302 -10.27 -16.52 3.18
CA TYR A 302 -9.62 -15.37 2.54
C TYR A 302 -8.33 -14.94 3.22
N VAL A 303 -8.23 -15.09 4.55
CA VAL A 303 -7.00 -14.83 5.31
C VAL A 303 -5.90 -15.83 4.93
N HIS A 304 -6.27 -17.08 4.60
CA HIS A 304 -5.36 -18.07 4.01
C HIS A 304 -5.11 -17.90 2.51
N LEU A 305 -5.92 -17.09 1.83
CA LEU A 305 -5.85 -16.80 0.39
C LEU A 305 -5.30 -15.40 0.10
N MET A 306 -4.59 -14.80 1.07
CA MET A 306 -3.80 -13.56 0.95
C MET A 306 -2.57 -13.73 0.04
N ASP A 307 -2.81 -14.28 -1.15
CA ASP A 307 -1.92 -14.27 -2.29
C ASP A 307 -2.76 -13.97 -3.53
N GLY A 308 -2.95 -12.68 -3.80
CA GLY A 308 -3.39 -12.19 -5.11
C GLY A 308 -2.49 -12.63 -6.26
N ALA A 309 -1.30 -13.17 -5.96
CA ALA A 309 -0.44 -13.87 -6.92
C ALA A 309 -0.98 -15.28 -7.30
N ALA A 310 -1.63 -15.99 -6.37
CA ALA A 310 -2.19 -17.33 -6.61
C ALA A 310 -3.49 -17.30 -7.44
N ALA A 311 -4.26 -16.21 -7.32
CA ALA A 311 -5.43 -15.96 -8.17
C ALA A 311 -5.04 -15.82 -9.66
N GLN A 312 -3.88 -15.22 -9.94
CA GLN A 312 -3.26 -15.24 -11.28
C GLN A 312 -2.72 -16.62 -11.65
N PHE A 313 -2.22 -17.38 -10.67
CA PHE A 313 -1.58 -18.69 -10.84
C PHE A 313 -2.54 -19.78 -11.38
N SER A 314 -3.78 -19.88 -10.86
CA SER A 314 -4.74 -20.88 -11.39
C SER A 314 -5.26 -20.54 -12.79
N ILE A 315 -5.13 -19.29 -13.22
CA ILE A 315 -5.57 -18.83 -14.54
C ILE A 315 -4.46 -19.06 -15.58
N HIS A 316 -3.19 -18.86 -15.22
CA HIS A 316 -2.07 -18.99 -16.16
C HIS A 316 -1.74 -20.46 -16.49
N LEU A 317 -1.76 -21.36 -15.49
CA LEU A 317 -1.50 -22.80 -15.71
C LEU A 317 -2.61 -23.50 -16.52
N ARG A 318 -3.86 -23.01 -16.50
CA ARG A 318 -4.94 -23.55 -17.35
C ARG A 318 -4.92 -23.04 -18.79
N ILE A 319 -4.33 -21.86 -19.04
CA ILE A 319 -4.17 -21.33 -20.41
C ILE A 319 -3.12 -22.14 -21.17
N HIS A 320 -2.02 -22.55 -20.52
CA HIS A 320 -0.99 -23.36 -21.15
C HIS A 320 -1.49 -24.76 -21.56
N ARG A 321 -2.48 -25.33 -20.84
CA ARG A 321 -3.14 -26.59 -21.23
C ARG A 321 -4.16 -26.43 -22.36
N TYR A 322 -4.79 -25.26 -22.50
CA TYR A 322 -5.78 -25.00 -23.56
C TYR A 322 -5.13 -24.69 -24.91
N CYS A 323 -3.98 -24.00 -24.91
CA CYS A 323 -3.24 -23.70 -26.15
C CYS A 323 -2.51 -24.91 -26.75
N ARG A 324 -2.30 -26.01 -26.00
CA ARG A 324 -1.68 -27.24 -26.51
C ARG A 324 -2.65 -28.19 -27.24
N LYS A 325 -3.96 -27.90 -27.26
CA LYS A 325 -5.00 -28.79 -27.83
C LYS A 325 -5.83 -28.19 -28.98
N GLY A 326 -5.46 -27.03 -29.53
CA GLY A 326 -6.19 -26.43 -30.66
C GLY A 326 -5.54 -26.78 -32.00
N HIS A 327 -6.18 -27.67 -32.75
CA HIS A 327 -5.79 -28.15 -34.09
C HIS A 327 -5.50 -27.02 -35.09
N VAL A 328 -4.38 -27.17 -35.81
CA VAL A 328 -4.16 -26.60 -37.13
C VAL A 328 -4.92 -27.48 -38.12
N ARG A 329 -5.88 -26.93 -38.86
CA ARG A 329 -6.23 -27.44 -40.19
C ARG A 329 -5.87 -26.35 -41.20
N PRO A 330 -5.07 -26.66 -42.23
CA PRO A 330 -4.89 -25.76 -43.36
C PRO A 330 -6.12 -25.86 -44.25
N VAL A 331 -6.62 -24.72 -44.72
CA VAL A 331 -7.57 -24.67 -45.83
C VAL A 331 -6.75 -24.28 -47.04
N GLY A 332 -6.64 -25.22 -47.98
CA GLY A 332 -6.29 -24.96 -49.38
C GLY A 332 -7.51 -24.47 -50.14
#